data_AF-A0A9D1ASY6-F1
#
_entry.id   AF-A0A9D1ASY6-F1
#
_cell.length_a   1.000
_cell.length_b   1.000
_cell.length_c   1.000
_cell.angle_alpha   90.00
_cell.angle_beta   90.00
_cell.angle_gamma   90.00
#
_symmetry.space_group_name_H-M   'P 1'
#
loop_
_entity.id
_entity.type
_entity.pdbx_description
1 polymer ?
#
loop_
_entity_poly.entity_id
_entity_poly.type
_entity_poly.pdbx_seq_one_letter_code
_entity_poly.pdbx_strand_id
1 'polypeptide(L)'
;MSATALVSAILLSQIGCGTDEASTPPGKEATTETPRPDLDQFGWISEVVLEPGAFAALVEGGAREGWIALHAHDYRAAEAAFGDRATPRARAQFALSLLYEDLSDVSGLAHEQLFSEWEERGGLPEGNEILLLAALSSACTDGDTTIRWASRISTEPGLALAQALIQGRSAFEYTGSDPFGRRMALHRAAQAGDEAPLLEAATTPLITRKEETFVRRFWDPCLYRSLSDHWRRRVGETLGGSSTQAIASWSEPDAPLQSRLFAPWATASDLASDVASGRDPALYGARSPTLRRLGVGSDTEPIDDPEQARALMRLLDAGLARWREQLLALADEDGQALLEDLQLIHRFRQEWLVTRARLALDEDHPRQSLVYTEQARDHAQELGPANGPALLALLAETRLRLGHTREALDALHLLAQEMPEVLGLTEIVGDLAILRGLDRQGDSKENP
;
A
#
# COMPACT_ATOMS: atom_id res chain seq x y z
N MET A 1 -1.86 14.80 -22.02
CA MET A 1 -0.55 14.42 -22.60
C MET A 1 -0.09 13.20 -21.82
N SER A 2 0.12 12.06 -22.47
CA SER A 2 0.31 10.77 -21.78
C SER A 2 1.68 10.67 -21.12
N ALA A 3 1.74 10.20 -19.88
CA ALA A 3 2.97 9.96 -19.10
C ALA A 3 3.98 9.04 -19.82
N THR A 4 3.53 8.28 -20.82
CA THR A 4 4.34 7.42 -21.69
C THR A 4 5.36 8.19 -22.56
N ALA A 5 5.11 9.48 -22.85
CA ALA A 5 5.92 10.24 -23.80
C ALA A 5 7.23 10.81 -23.20
N LEU A 6 7.29 11.03 -21.88
CA LEU A 6 8.47 11.64 -21.26
C LEU A 6 9.61 10.62 -21.07
N VAL A 7 9.27 9.38 -20.71
CA VAL A 7 10.26 8.30 -20.51
C VAL A 7 10.78 7.73 -21.83
N SER A 8 10.02 7.85 -22.93
CA SER A 8 10.43 7.35 -24.26
C SER A 8 11.38 8.29 -25.02
N ALA A 9 11.38 9.59 -24.71
CA ALA A 9 12.12 10.58 -25.49
C ALA A 9 13.61 10.72 -25.10
N ILE A 10 14.01 10.29 -23.90
CA ILE A 10 15.33 10.61 -23.34
C ILE A 10 16.39 9.52 -23.59
N LEU A 11 15.99 8.29 -23.91
CA LEU A 11 16.91 7.16 -24.16
C LEU A 11 17.30 6.94 -25.64
N LEU A 12 16.85 7.79 -26.58
CA LEU A 12 17.05 7.59 -28.03
C LEU A 12 18.02 8.58 -28.70
N SER A 13 18.70 9.47 -27.97
CA SER A 13 19.46 10.58 -28.58
C SER A 13 20.98 10.56 -28.44
N GLN A 14 21.64 9.41 -28.19
CA GLN A 14 23.12 9.33 -28.29
C GLN A 14 23.61 8.10 -29.05
N ILE A 15 23.47 8.13 -30.38
CA ILE A 15 24.35 7.38 -31.29
C ILE A 15 25.11 8.41 -32.12
N GLY A 16 26.19 8.93 -31.53
CA GLY A 16 27.19 9.72 -32.24
C GLY A 16 28.27 8.79 -32.79
N CYS A 17 28.24 8.54 -34.10
CA CYS A 17 29.39 7.99 -34.82
C CYS A 17 30.54 9.02 -34.81
N GLY A 18 31.60 8.74 -34.06
CA GLY A 18 32.85 9.51 -34.04
C GLY A 18 34.03 8.63 -34.43
N THR A 19 34.71 9.01 -35.50
CA THR A 19 35.82 8.32 -36.17
C THR A 19 37.13 8.30 -35.37
N ASP A 20 37.88 7.21 -35.54
CA ASP A 20 39.24 6.97 -35.07
C ASP A 20 40.22 8.12 -35.35
N GLU A 21 40.84 8.67 -34.30
CA GLU A 21 42.14 9.35 -34.39
C GLU A 21 43.06 8.86 -33.27
N ALA A 22 44.15 8.21 -33.68
CA ALA A 22 45.19 7.69 -32.81
C ALA A 22 45.97 8.84 -32.14
N SER A 23 45.95 8.90 -30.81
CA SER A 23 46.81 9.79 -30.02
C SER A 23 47.55 9.02 -28.92
N THR A 24 48.84 9.36 -28.82
CA THR A 24 49.94 8.81 -28.02
C THR A 24 49.65 8.74 -26.51
N PRO A 25 50.15 7.72 -25.76
CA PRO A 25 49.88 7.61 -24.32
C PRO A 25 50.66 8.66 -23.51
N PRO A 26 50.01 9.42 -22.61
CA PRO A 26 50.70 10.20 -21.60
C PRO A 26 51.15 9.31 -20.42
N GLY A 27 52.22 9.73 -19.77
CA GLY A 27 52.88 9.02 -18.68
C GLY A 27 51.96 8.73 -17.50
N LYS A 28 52.26 7.62 -16.81
CA LYS A 28 51.67 7.21 -15.52
C LYS A 28 51.92 8.28 -14.45
N GLU A 29 51.03 9.25 -14.34
CA GLU A 29 50.82 9.95 -13.08
C GLU A 29 50.11 8.98 -12.13
N ALA A 30 50.69 8.78 -10.94
CA ALA A 30 50.06 8.02 -9.88
C ALA A 30 48.83 8.81 -9.40
N THR A 31 47.66 8.50 -9.97
CA THR A 31 46.38 8.92 -9.42
C THR A 31 46.32 8.41 -7.99
N THR A 32 46.35 9.35 -7.06
CA THR A 32 45.98 9.11 -5.68
C THR A 32 44.50 8.75 -5.74
N GLU A 33 44.17 7.45 -5.78
CA GLU A 33 42.80 6.99 -5.69
C GLU A 33 42.26 7.49 -4.36
N THR A 34 41.49 8.58 -4.43
CA THR A 34 40.63 9.00 -3.33
C THR A 34 39.81 7.78 -2.96
N PRO A 35 39.82 7.33 -1.69
CA PRO A 35 39.08 6.13 -1.30
C PRO A 35 37.64 6.29 -1.80
N ARG A 36 37.20 5.37 -2.67
CA ARG A 36 35.79 5.34 -3.07
C ARG A 36 34.97 5.33 -1.78
N PRO A 37 34.02 6.25 -1.62
CA PRO A 37 33.07 6.16 -0.52
C PRO A 37 32.50 4.75 -0.54
N ASP A 38 32.41 4.12 0.63
CA ASP A 38 31.88 2.77 0.77
C ASP A 38 30.43 2.76 0.22
N LEU A 39 30.28 2.27 -1.01
CA LEU A 39 29.05 2.37 -1.81
C LEU A 39 27.89 1.63 -1.15
N ASP A 40 28.20 0.59 -0.39
CA ASP A 40 27.25 -0.18 0.43
C ASP A 40 26.58 0.70 1.51
N GLN A 41 27.17 1.85 1.85
CA GLN A 41 26.62 2.77 2.85
C GLN A 41 25.44 3.58 2.33
N PHE A 42 25.21 3.66 1.02
CA PHE A 42 24.28 4.61 0.42
C PHE A 42 23.11 3.96 -0.33
N GLY A 43 22.83 2.67 -0.15
CA GLY A 43 21.55 2.10 -0.58
C GLY A 43 21.28 2.08 -2.10
N TRP A 44 20.05 1.77 -2.49
CA TRP A 44 19.69 1.51 -3.89
C TRP A 44 19.68 2.78 -4.74
N ILE A 45 19.39 3.94 -4.14
CA ILE A 45 19.42 5.24 -4.83
C ILE A 45 20.84 5.51 -5.35
N SER A 46 21.85 5.26 -4.52
CA SER A 46 23.23 5.51 -4.90
C SER A 46 23.76 4.47 -5.89
N GLU A 47 23.30 3.22 -5.82
CA GLU A 47 23.59 2.24 -6.87
C GLU A 47 23.05 2.71 -8.23
N VAL A 48 21.80 3.19 -8.30
CA VAL A 48 21.22 3.69 -9.56
C VAL A 48 21.99 4.90 -10.10
N VAL A 49 22.36 5.83 -9.22
CA VAL A 49 22.99 7.10 -9.61
C VAL A 49 24.47 6.94 -9.96
N LEU A 50 25.20 6.07 -9.26
CA LEU A 50 26.65 5.90 -9.47
C LEU A 50 26.95 4.79 -10.48
N GLU A 51 25.97 3.92 -10.78
CA GLU A 51 26.08 2.87 -11.78
C GLU A 51 24.90 2.92 -12.78
N PRO A 52 24.72 4.05 -13.51
CA PRO A 52 23.58 4.23 -14.43
C PRO A 52 23.47 3.13 -15.49
N GLY A 53 24.61 2.59 -15.96
CA GLY A 53 24.65 1.47 -16.90
C GLY A 53 24.11 0.15 -16.32
N ALA A 54 24.32 -0.12 -15.02
CA ALA A 54 23.78 -1.30 -14.36
C ALA A 54 22.26 -1.18 -14.19
N PHE A 55 21.78 0.01 -13.83
CA PHE A 55 20.35 0.32 -13.80
C PHE A 55 19.70 0.19 -15.18
N ALA A 56 20.31 0.78 -16.21
CA ALA A 56 19.82 0.67 -17.60
C ALA A 56 19.74 -0.81 -18.04
N ALA A 57 20.79 -1.60 -17.78
CA ALA A 57 20.77 -3.03 -18.08
C ALA A 57 19.67 -3.79 -17.33
N LEU A 58 19.39 -3.44 -16.07
CA LEU A 58 18.29 -4.02 -15.29
C LEU A 58 16.91 -3.71 -15.90
N VAL A 59 16.70 -2.45 -16.29
CA VAL A 59 15.41 -1.96 -16.82
C VAL A 59 15.19 -2.44 -18.25
N GLU A 60 16.19 -2.24 -19.12
CA GLU A 60 16.15 -2.59 -20.55
C GLU A 60 16.28 -4.08 -20.80
N GLY A 61 16.80 -4.84 -19.84
CA GLY A 61 17.01 -6.28 -19.95
C GLY A 61 15.73 -7.10 -20.19
N GLY A 62 14.57 -6.48 -20.37
CA GLY A 62 13.30 -7.09 -20.81
C GLY A 62 12.14 -6.90 -19.83
N ALA A 63 12.20 -5.90 -18.95
CA ALA A 63 11.17 -5.65 -17.93
C ALA A 63 10.84 -4.15 -17.73
N ARG A 64 11.16 -3.32 -18.73
CA ARG A 64 10.99 -1.86 -18.66
C ARG A 64 9.57 -1.46 -18.27
N GLU A 65 8.56 -2.03 -18.94
CA GLU A 65 7.16 -1.76 -18.65
C GLU A 65 6.78 -2.14 -17.21
N GLY A 66 7.34 -3.22 -16.67
CA GLY A 66 7.11 -3.63 -15.28
C GLY A 66 7.68 -2.63 -14.27
N TRP A 67 8.88 -2.11 -14.53
CA TRP A 67 9.49 -1.08 -13.68
C TRP A 67 8.76 0.26 -13.76
N ILE A 68 8.31 0.66 -14.95
CA ILE A 68 7.50 1.87 -15.15
C ILE A 68 6.19 1.74 -14.37
N ALA A 69 5.49 0.61 -14.51
CA ALA A 69 4.24 0.36 -13.81
C ALA A 69 4.45 0.32 -12.28
N LEU A 70 5.51 -0.34 -11.79
CA LEU A 70 5.84 -0.39 -10.37
C LEU A 70 6.11 1.01 -9.80
N HIS A 71 6.88 1.83 -10.52
CA HIS A 71 7.15 3.22 -10.15
C HIS A 71 5.87 4.08 -10.16
N ALA A 72 4.95 3.81 -11.09
CA ALA A 72 3.64 4.46 -11.15
C ALA A 72 2.62 3.93 -10.11
N HIS A 73 3.02 2.95 -9.30
CA HIS A 73 2.16 2.20 -8.39
C HIS A 73 1.00 1.43 -9.05
N ASP A 74 1.09 1.13 -10.34
CA ASP A 74 0.20 0.18 -11.01
C ASP A 74 0.75 -1.24 -10.83
N TYR A 75 0.53 -1.78 -9.64
CA TYR A 75 1.13 -3.05 -9.24
C TYR A 75 0.58 -4.25 -10.03
N ARG A 76 -0.65 -4.19 -10.55
CA ARG A 76 -1.20 -5.26 -11.39
C ARG A 76 -0.56 -5.25 -12.77
N ALA A 77 -0.42 -4.09 -13.40
CA ALA A 77 0.31 -3.99 -14.65
C ALA A 77 1.79 -4.36 -14.47
N ALA A 78 2.40 -3.98 -13.35
CA ALA A 78 3.76 -4.37 -13.01
C ALA A 78 3.92 -5.89 -12.91
N GLU A 79 3.04 -6.56 -12.15
CA GLU A 79 3.05 -8.02 -11.98
C GLU A 79 2.96 -8.75 -13.33
N ALA A 80 2.04 -8.32 -14.19
CA ALA A 80 1.84 -8.90 -15.52
C ALA A 80 3.06 -8.65 -16.43
N ALA A 81 3.60 -7.43 -16.43
CA ALA A 81 4.73 -7.05 -17.27
C ALA A 81 6.06 -7.69 -16.86
N PHE A 82 6.24 -8.05 -15.58
CA PHE A 82 7.44 -8.77 -15.13
C PHE A 82 7.47 -10.24 -15.58
N GLY A 83 6.34 -10.85 -15.91
CA GLY A 83 6.27 -12.21 -16.47
C GLY A 83 6.94 -13.27 -15.58
N ASP A 84 7.97 -13.94 -16.09
CA ASP A 84 8.66 -15.02 -15.35
C ASP A 84 9.80 -14.51 -14.43
N ARG A 85 9.98 -13.20 -14.31
CA ARG A 85 11.02 -12.61 -13.44
C ARG A 85 10.58 -12.64 -11.98
N ALA A 86 10.95 -13.72 -11.30
CA ALA A 86 10.51 -13.99 -9.93
C ALA A 86 10.64 -12.81 -8.96
N THR A 87 11.83 -12.21 -8.82
CA THR A 87 12.06 -11.14 -7.82
C THR A 87 11.21 -9.88 -8.05
N PRO A 88 11.29 -9.18 -9.20
CA PRO A 88 10.51 -7.97 -9.37
C PRO A 88 9.00 -8.24 -9.47
N ARG A 89 8.58 -9.42 -9.97
CA ARG A 89 7.18 -9.83 -9.93
C ARG A 89 6.68 -10.00 -8.48
N ALA A 90 7.46 -10.65 -7.63
CA ALA A 90 7.14 -10.81 -6.22
C ALA A 90 7.10 -9.47 -5.48
N ARG A 91 7.89 -8.46 -5.89
CA ARG A 91 7.80 -7.09 -5.38
C ARG A 91 6.45 -6.44 -5.69
N ALA A 92 5.97 -6.56 -6.92
CA ALA A 92 4.66 -6.07 -7.32
C ALA A 92 3.52 -6.78 -6.56
N GLN A 93 3.61 -8.11 -6.43
CA GLN A 93 2.65 -8.91 -5.65
C GLN A 93 2.66 -8.53 -4.17
N PHE A 94 3.84 -8.28 -3.59
CA PHE A 94 3.95 -7.84 -2.20
C PHE A 94 3.30 -6.47 -2.01
N ALA A 95 3.55 -5.51 -2.91
CA ALA A 95 2.91 -4.20 -2.88
C ALA A 95 1.36 -4.30 -3.00
N LEU A 96 0.85 -5.20 -3.85
CA LEU A 96 -0.60 -5.50 -3.92
C LEU A 96 -1.12 -6.04 -2.59
N SER A 97 -0.38 -6.96 -1.96
CA SER A 97 -0.82 -7.53 -0.70
C SER A 97 -0.94 -6.48 0.41
N LEU A 98 -0.01 -5.53 0.47
CA LEU A 98 -0.05 -4.43 1.43
C LEU A 98 -1.19 -3.46 1.12
N LEU A 99 -1.43 -3.13 -0.15
CA LEU A 99 -2.58 -2.29 -0.55
C LEU A 99 -3.92 -2.91 -0.11
N TYR A 100 -4.10 -4.21 -0.32
CA TYR A 100 -5.33 -4.88 0.08
C TYR A 100 -5.44 -5.11 1.59
N GLU A 101 -4.33 -5.14 2.31
CA GLU A 101 -4.33 -5.08 3.76
C GLU A 101 -4.81 -3.70 4.24
N ASP A 102 -4.24 -2.61 3.73
CA ASP A 102 -4.69 -1.24 4.05
C ASP A 102 -6.20 -1.06 3.74
N LEU A 103 -6.68 -1.57 2.60
CA LEU A 103 -8.13 -1.53 2.26
C LEU A 103 -8.97 -2.43 3.19
N SER A 104 -8.41 -3.53 3.68
CA SER A 104 -9.07 -4.40 4.65
C SER A 104 -9.26 -3.67 5.98
N ASP A 105 -8.25 -2.92 6.43
CA ASP A 105 -8.31 -2.15 7.68
C ASP A 105 -9.33 -1.01 7.58
N VAL A 106 -9.32 -0.26 6.47
CA VAL A 106 -10.35 0.77 6.18
C VAL A 106 -11.75 0.15 6.17
N SER A 107 -11.91 -1.01 5.52
CA SER A 107 -13.19 -1.71 5.44
C SER A 107 -13.67 -2.17 6.82
N GLY A 108 -12.80 -2.77 7.63
CA GLY A 108 -13.13 -3.18 8.99
C GLY A 108 -13.60 -2.02 9.84
N LEU A 109 -12.82 -0.94 9.85
CA LEU A 109 -13.15 0.28 10.58
C LEU A 109 -14.47 0.89 10.11
N ALA A 110 -14.70 0.98 8.80
CA ALA A 110 -15.93 1.54 8.24
C ALA A 110 -17.16 0.73 8.65
N HIS A 111 -17.09 -0.60 8.58
CA HIS A 111 -18.17 -1.47 9.01
C HIS A 111 -18.42 -1.39 10.52
N GLU A 112 -17.37 -1.44 11.34
CA GLU A 112 -17.49 -1.33 12.80
C GLU A 112 -18.20 -0.03 13.18
N GLN A 113 -17.75 1.10 12.62
CA GLN A 113 -18.36 2.40 12.86
C GLN A 113 -19.81 2.45 12.36
N LEU A 114 -20.10 1.91 11.17
CA LEU A 114 -21.46 1.86 10.62
C LEU A 114 -22.43 1.08 11.50
N PHE A 115 -22.06 -0.14 11.93
CA PHE A 115 -22.92 -0.96 12.77
C PHE A 115 -23.10 -0.37 14.17
N SER A 116 -22.07 0.27 14.71
CA SER A 116 -22.13 0.95 16.01
C SER A 116 -23.10 2.14 15.95
N GLU A 117 -23.02 2.97 14.91
CA GLU A 117 -23.94 4.10 14.69
C GLU A 117 -25.40 3.64 14.52
N TRP A 118 -25.65 2.51 13.85
CA TRP A 118 -27.00 1.93 13.81
C TRP A 118 -27.48 1.46 15.18
N GLU A 119 -26.63 0.78 15.95
CA GLU A 119 -26.99 0.30 17.28
C GLU A 119 -27.34 1.46 18.22
N GLU A 120 -26.56 2.54 18.20
CA GLU A 120 -26.81 3.77 18.97
C GLU A 120 -28.13 4.47 18.59
N ARG A 121 -28.55 4.38 17.32
CA ARG A 121 -29.74 5.06 16.77
C ARG A 121 -31.05 4.29 16.88
N GLY A 122 -31.08 3.20 17.65
CA GLY A 122 -32.29 2.41 17.89
C GLY A 122 -32.23 0.97 17.38
N GLY A 123 -31.04 0.50 16.99
CA GLY A 123 -30.77 -0.89 16.64
C GLY A 123 -30.46 -1.10 15.16
N LEU A 124 -29.90 -2.26 14.86
CA LEU A 124 -29.66 -2.69 13.49
C LEU A 124 -30.99 -2.79 12.72
N PRO A 125 -30.98 -2.53 11.40
CA PRO A 125 -32.15 -2.84 10.58
C PRO A 125 -32.55 -4.31 10.71
N GLU A 126 -33.84 -4.61 10.56
CA GLU A 126 -34.36 -5.97 10.73
C GLU A 126 -33.75 -6.95 9.72
N GLY A 127 -33.54 -8.21 10.12
CA GLY A 127 -33.08 -9.30 9.23
C GLY A 127 -31.78 -9.95 9.69
N ASN A 128 -31.70 -11.28 9.56
CA ASN A 128 -30.51 -12.04 9.98
C ASN A 128 -29.30 -11.76 9.10
N GLU A 129 -29.52 -11.32 7.86
CA GLU A 129 -28.46 -11.02 6.91
C GLU A 129 -27.53 -9.92 7.41
N ILE A 130 -28.07 -8.91 8.09
CA ILE A 130 -27.32 -7.77 8.61
C ILE A 130 -26.47 -8.19 9.80
N LEU A 131 -27.05 -8.99 10.70
CA LEU A 131 -26.31 -9.61 11.79
C LEU A 131 -25.19 -10.50 11.26
N LEU A 132 -25.44 -11.22 10.16
CA LEU A 132 -24.43 -12.06 9.53
C LEU A 132 -23.31 -11.25 8.88
N LEU A 133 -23.64 -10.13 8.24
CA LEU A 133 -22.65 -9.19 7.70
C LEU A 133 -21.81 -8.56 8.81
N ALA A 134 -22.42 -8.18 9.93
CA ALA A 134 -21.69 -7.66 11.10
C ALA A 134 -20.76 -8.72 11.70
N ALA A 135 -21.22 -9.98 11.79
CA ALA A 135 -20.39 -11.09 12.23
C ALA A 135 -19.23 -11.38 11.26
N LEU A 136 -19.50 -11.39 9.95
CA LEU A 136 -18.48 -11.60 8.91
C LEU A 136 -17.45 -10.48 8.89
N SER A 137 -17.89 -9.23 8.99
CA SER A 137 -17.00 -8.08 9.05
C SER A 137 -16.05 -8.18 10.23
N SER A 138 -16.57 -8.44 11.43
CA SER A 138 -15.73 -8.62 12.61
C SER A 138 -14.80 -9.84 12.48
N ALA A 139 -15.23 -10.93 11.84
CA ALA A 139 -14.40 -12.12 11.65
C ALA A 139 -13.25 -11.90 10.65
N CYS A 140 -13.45 -11.03 9.66
CA CYS A 140 -12.49 -10.76 8.61
C CYS A 140 -11.53 -9.60 8.93
N THR A 141 -11.75 -8.91 10.05
CA THR A 141 -10.97 -7.75 10.51
C THR A 141 -10.49 -7.92 11.96
N ASP A 142 -10.44 -9.17 12.43
CA ASP A 142 -9.97 -9.56 13.77
C ASP A 142 -10.68 -8.85 14.95
N GLY A 143 -11.92 -8.40 14.75
CA GLY A 143 -12.70 -7.72 15.77
C GLY A 143 -13.30 -8.67 16.81
N ASP A 144 -13.24 -8.25 18.09
CA ASP A 144 -13.78 -8.98 19.25
C ASP A 144 -15.31 -9.13 19.26
N THR A 145 -16.02 -8.41 18.38
CA THR A 145 -17.49 -8.38 18.37
C THR A 145 -18.14 -9.48 17.53
N THR A 146 -17.34 -10.34 16.89
CA THR A 146 -17.81 -11.43 16.01
C THR A 146 -18.85 -12.30 16.70
N ILE A 147 -18.55 -12.79 17.90
CA ILE A 147 -19.43 -13.67 18.67
C ILE A 147 -20.72 -12.93 19.06
N ARG A 148 -20.62 -11.65 19.46
CA ARG A 148 -21.75 -10.82 19.85
C ARG A 148 -22.79 -10.71 18.72
N TRP A 149 -22.34 -10.53 17.49
CA TRP A 149 -23.22 -10.44 16.33
C TRP A 149 -23.75 -11.81 15.92
N ALA A 150 -22.87 -12.80 15.82
CA ALA A 150 -23.22 -14.16 15.40
C ALA A 150 -24.26 -14.81 16.32
N SER A 151 -24.17 -14.61 17.64
CA SER A 151 -25.09 -15.22 18.62
C SER A 151 -26.52 -14.71 18.54
N ARG A 152 -26.77 -13.58 17.85
CA ARG A 152 -28.11 -13.00 17.69
C ARG A 152 -28.87 -13.64 16.51
N ILE A 153 -28.19 -14.40 15.66
CA ILE A 153 -28.77 -15.07 14.50
C ILE A 153 -29.46 -16.35 14.97
N SER A 154 -30.79 -16.41 14.80
CA SER A 154 -31.61 -17.50 15.34
C SER A 154 -32.32 -18.36 14.28
N THR A 155 -32.30 -17.94 13.01
CA THR A 155 -32.93 -18.68 11.91
C THR A 155 -32.08 -18.63 10.64
N GLU A 156 -32.37 -19.53 9.69
CA GLU A 156 -31.80 -19.47 8.34
C GLU A 156 -32.32 -18.25 7.56
N PRO A 157 -31.60 -17.75 6.53
CA PRO A 157 -30.28 -18.21 6.05
C PRO A 157 -29.11 -17.72 6.93
N GLY A 158 -28.03 -18.50 6.98
CA GLY A 158 -26.76 -18.07 7.56
C GLY A 158 -26.51 -18.52 9.00
N LEU A 159 -27.45 -19.25 9.61
CA LEU A 159 -27.30 -19.79 10.96
C LEU A 159 -26.10 -20.75 11.04
N ALA A 160 -25.90 -21.59 10.03
CA ALA A 160 -24.74 -22.48 9.95
C ALA A 160 -23.39 -21.73 9.89
N LEU A 161 -23.33 -20.61 9.17
CA LEU A 161 -22.14 -19.76 9.13
C LEU A 161 -21.92 -19.07 10.49
N ALA A 162 -22.98 -18.52 11.09
CA ALA A 162 -22.92 -17.93 12.42
C ALA A 162 -22.39 -18.93 13.48
N GLN A 163 -22.88 -20.17 13.44
CA GLN A 163 -22.39 -21.25 14.30
C GLN A 163 -20.93 -21.59 14.04
N ALA A 164 -20.48 -21.58 12.78
CA ALA A 164 -19.07 -21.78 12.45
C ALA A 164 -18.20 -20.67 13.07
N LEU A 165 -18.59 -19.41 12.92
CA LEU A 165 -17.91 -18.26 13.51
C LEU A 165 -17.85 -18.34 15.04
N ILE A 166 -18.96 -18.69 15.70
CA ILE A 166 -19.01 -18.88 17.17
C ILE A 166 -18.04 -19.99 17.63
N GLN A 167 -17.84 -21.02 16.80
CA GLN A 167 -16.92 -22.12 17.08
C GLN A 167 -15.46 -21.78 16.74
N GLY A 168 -15.17 -20.56 16.29
CA GLY A 168 -13.84 -20.14 15.85
C GLY A 168 -13.41 -20.78 14.52
N ARG A 169 -14.34 -21.30 13.73
CA ARG A 169 -14.05 -21.80 12.38
C ARG A 169 -14.01 -20.65 11.39
N SER A 170 -13.18 -20.80 10.36
CA SER A 170 -13.07 -19.80 9.30
C SER A 170 -14.39 -19.64 8.55
N ALA A 171 -14.79 -18.38 8.30
CA ALA A 171 -15.96 -18.07 7.46
C ALA A 171 -15.87 -18.74 6.08
N PHE A 172 -14.64 -18.88 5.57
CA PHE A 172 -14.36 -19.45 4.27
C PHE A 172 -14.58 -20.97 4.22
N GLU A 173 -14.82 -21.66 5.33
CA GLU A 173 -15.22 -23.07 5.33
C GLU A 173 -16.72 -23.27 5.02
N TYR A 174 -17.51 -22.20 5.10
CA TYR A 174 -18.95 -22.28 4.91
C TYR A 174 -19.33 -22.60 3.46
N THR A 175 -20.13 -23.64 3.27
CA THR A 175 -20.69 -24.04 1.98
C THR A 175 -22.21 -23.90 2.02
N GLY A 176 -22.77 -23.22 1.03
CA GLY A 176 -24.20 -22.92 0.95
C GLY A 176 -24.59 -22.47 -0.46
N SER A 177 -25.87 -22.61 -0.81
CA SER A 177 -26.42 -22.12 -2.09
C SER A 177 -26.98 -20.70 -1.99
N ASP A 178 -27.09 -20.16 -0.78
CA ASP A 178 -27.46 -18.77 -0.51
C ASP A 178 -26.36 -17.78 -0.97
N PRO A 179 -26.64 -16.46 -0.95
CA PRO A 179 -25.65 -15.45 -1.36
C PRO A 179 -24.31 -15.54 -0.62
N PHE A 180 -24.30 -15.83 0.68
CA PHE A 180 -23.08 -15.93 1.47
C PHE A 180 -22.29 -17.19 1.11
N GLY A 181 -22.95 -18.34 0.99
CA GLY A 181 -22.29 -19.59 0.60
C GLY A 181 -21.65 -19.50 -0.78
N ARG A 182 -22.32 -18.83 -1.74
CA ARG A 182 -21.76 -18.54 -3.07
C ARG A 182 -20.58 -17.57 -2.99
N ARG A 183 -20.66 -16.51 -2.19
CA ARG A 183 -19.54 -15.56 -2.02
C ARG A 183 -18.33 -16.23 -1.37
N MET A 184 -18.52 -17.00 -0.29
CA MET A 184 -17.45 -17.77 0.37
C MET A 184 -16.76 -18.78 -0.57
N ALA A 185 -17.48 -19.31 -1.57
CA ALA A 185 -16.85 -20.11 -2.61
C ALA A 185 -15.85 -19.34 -3.48
N LEU A 186 -16.14 -18.06 -3.78
CA LEU A 186 -15.23 -17.19 -4.51
C LEU A 186 -13.99 -16.85 -3.67
N HIS A 187 -14.14 -16.60 -2.37
CA HIS A 187 -12.98 -16.41 -1.48
C HIS A 187 -12.08 -17.66 -1.43
N ARG A 188 -12.67 -18.85 -1.35
CA ARG A 188 -11.90 -20.11 -1.42
C ARG A 188 -11.19 -20.27 -2.77
N ALA A 189 -11.83 -19.91 -3.88
CA ALA A 189 -11.20 -19.93 -5.20
C ALA A 189 -10.01 -18.96 -5.28
N ALA A 190 -10.16 -17.74 -4.76
CA ALA A 190 -9.08 -16.76 -4.64
C ALA A 190 -7.93 -17.29 -3.77
N GLN A 191 -8.24 -17.91 -2.62
CA GLN A 191 -7.24 -18.58 -1.78
C GLN A 191 -6.53 -19.73 -2.49
N ALA A 192 -7.19 -20.40 -3.43
CA ALA A 192 -6.62 -21.45 -4.27
C ALA A 192 -5.86 -20.92 -5.50
N GLY A 193 -5.85 -19.60 -5.74
CA GLY A 193 -5.08 -18.97 -6.82
C GLY A 193 -5.89 -18.36 -7.96
N ASP A 194 -7.23 -18.40 -7.91
CA ASP A 194 -8.10 -17.80 -8.92
C ASP A 194 -8.92 -16.65 -8.32
N GLU A 195 -8.35 -15.45 -8.34
CA GLU A 195 -8.92 -14.22 -7.78
C GLU A 195 -9.91 -13.52 -8.71
N ALA A 196 -9.86 -13.79 -10.02
CA ALA A 196 -10.65 -13.05 -11.01
C ALA A 196 -12.17 -13.12 -10.76
N PRO A 197 -12.77 -14.28 -10.43
CA PRO A 197 -14.19 -14.35 -10.08
C PRO A 197 -14.56 -13.54 -8.83
N LEU A 198 -13.65 -13.44 -7.85
CA LEU A 198 -13.88 -12.65 -6.65
C LEU A 198 -13.87 -11.15 -6.98
N LEU A 199 -12.93 -10.71 -7.83
CA LEU A 199 -12.84 -9.32 -8.30
C LEU A 199 -14.04 -8.91 -9.15
N GLU A 200 -14.52 -9.79 -10.03
CA GLU A 200 -15.75 -9.53 -10.78
C GLU A 200 -16.94 -9.34 -9.83
N ALA A 201 -17.09 -10.27 -8.88
CA ALA A 201 -18.16 -10.21 -7.89
C ALA A 201 -18.04 -9.01 -6.93
N ALA A 202 -16.84 -8.45 -6.73
CA ALA A 202 -16.61 -7.26 -5.90
C ALA A 202 -17.32 -6.01 -6.43
N THR A 203 -17.67 -5.97 -7.70
CA THR A 203 -18.44 -4.87 -8.32
C THR A 203 -19.94 -4.95 -8.06
N THR A 204 -20.40 -5.99 -7.37
CA THR A 204 -21.81 -6.23 -7.07
C THR A 204 -22.03 -6.40 -5.56
N PRO A 205 -23.09 -5.81 -4.99
CA PRO A 205 -23.43 -6.02 -3.58
C PRO A 205 -23.66 -7.50 -3.29
N LEU A 206 -23.19 -7.95 -2.13
CA LEU A 206 -23.49 -9.29 -1.62
C LEU A 206 -25.00 -9.46 -1.40
N ILE A 207 -25.65 -8.41 -0.91
CA ILE A 207 -27.10 -8.38 -0.65
C ILE A 207 -27.67 -7.06 -1.14
N THR A 208 -28.82 -7.13 -1.79
CA THR A 208 -29.61 -5.95 -2.17
C THR A 208 -31.01 -6.10 -1.59
N ARG A 209 -31.43 -5.13 -0.77
CA ARG A 209 -32.77 -5.07 -0.19
C ARG A 209 -33.51 -3.86 -0.74
N LYS A 210 -34.74 -4.09 -1.22
CA LYS A 210 -35.64 -3.03 -1.62
C LYS A 210 -36.50 -2.64 -0.41
N GLU A 211 -36.29 -1.44 0.10
CA GLU A 211 -37.16 -0.82 1.10
C GLU A 211 -38.26 -0.01 0.39
N GLU A 212 -39.20 0.54 1.16
CA GLU A 212 -40.31 1.33 0.60
C GLU A 212 -39.83 2.55 -0.20
N THR A 213 -38.78 3.22 0.26
CA THR A 213 -38.31 4.50 -0.29
C THR A 213 -36.90 4.47 -0.87
N PHE A 214 -36.12 3.41 -0.66
CA PHE A 214 -34.75 3.29 -1.14
C PHE A 214 -34.32 1.84 -1.35
N VAL A 215 -33.18 1.65 -2.01
CA VAL A 215 -32.52 0.35 -2.15
C VAL A 215 -31.30 0.35 -1.25
N ARG A 216 -31.24 -0.60 -0.31
CA ARG A 216 -30.09 -0.81 0.56
C ARG A 216 -29.19 -1.88 -0.05
N ARG A 217 -27.90 -1.59 -0.12
CA ARG A 217 -26.87 -2.50 -0.63
C ARG A 217 -25.94 -2.86 0.51
N PHE A 218 -25.57 -4.12 0.58
CA PHE A 218 -24.58 -4.59 1.52
C PHE A 218 -23.45 -5.27 0.75
N TRP A 219 -22.24 -4.85 1.06
CA TRP A 219 -21.04 -5.28 0.38
C TRP A 219 -20.34 -6.38 1.15
N ASP A 220 -19.42 -7.05 0.48
CA ASP A 220 -18.66 -8.16 1.04
C ASP A 220 -17.55 -7.62 1.96
N PRO A 221 -17.63 -7.86 3.28
CA PRO A 221 -16.66 -7.29 4.21
C PRO A 221 -15.31 -8.04 4.21
N CYS A 222 -15.24 -9.22 3.60
CA CYS A 222 -14.06 -10.09 3.60
C CYS A 222 -13.22 -9.98 2.33
N LEU A 223 -13.66 -9.15 1.38
CA LEU A 223 -13.06 -9.01 0.05
C LEU A 223 -11.56 -8.70 0.14
N TYR A 224 -11.20 -7.58 0.76
CA TYR A 224 -9.83 -7.09 0.75
C TYR A 224 -8.89 -7.98 1.56
N ARG A 225 -9.36 -8.54 2.69
CA ARG A 225 -8.57 -9.55 3.42
C ARG A 225 -8.22 -10.75 2.54
N SER A 226 -9.19 -11.28 1.80
CA SER A 226 -8.95 -12.43 0.92
C SER A 226 -8.02 -12.12 -0.24
N LEU A 227 -8.10 -10.90 -0.79
CA LEU A 227 -7.17 -10.44 -1.81
C LEU A 227 -5.76 -10.26 -1.24
N SER A 228 -5.61 -9.69 -0.04
CA SER A 228 -4.31 -9.58 0.64
C SER A 228 -3.69 -10.96 0.85
N ASP A 229 -4.43 -11.91 1.42
CA ASP A 229 -3.97 -13.29 1.66
C ASP A 229 -3.56 -13.99 0.34
N HIS A 230 -4.37 -13.81 -0.71
CA HIS A 230 -4.05 -14.32 -2.05
C HIS A 230 -2.71 -13.79 -2.55
N TRP A 231 -2.49 -12.48 -2.51
CA TRP A 231 -1.26 -11.87 -3.01
C TRP A 231 -0.05 -12.23 -2.13
N ARG A 232 -0.20 -12.30 -0.80
CA ARG A 232 0.87 -12.80 0.10
C ARG A 232 1.27 -14.22 -0.26
N ARG A 233 0.32 -15.12 -0.51
CA ARG A 233 0.63 -16.48 -0.96
C ARG A 233 1.38 -16.49 -2.29
N ARG A 234 0.96 -15.67 -3.27
CA ARG A 234 1.62 -15.59 -4.58
C ARG A 234 3.08 -15.12 -4.49
N VAL A 235 3.42 -14.24 -3.54
CA VAL A 235 4.82 -13.88 -3.24
C VAL A 235 5.62 -15.14 -2.87
N GLY A 236 5.07 -15.95 -1.96
CA GLY A 236 5.70 -17.20 -1.52
C GLY A 236 5.84 -18.23 -2.65
N GLU A 237 4.82 -18.39 -3.49
CA GLU A 237 4.87 -19.27 -4.67
C GLU A 237 5.89 -18.82 -5.71
N THR A 238 5.96 -17.51 -5.98
CA THR A 238 6.88 -16.92 -6.96
C THR A 238 8.34 -17.07 -6.54
N LEU A 239 8.63 -16.99 -5.23
CA LEU A 239 9.99 -17.06 -4.70
C LEU A 239 10.37 -18.42 -4.08
N GLY A 240 9.43 -19.35 -3.96
CA GLY A 240 9.67 -20.70 -3.44
C GLY A 240 9.80 -20.76 -1.91
N GLY A 241 8.76 -20.38 -1.17
CA GLY A 241 8.73 -20.45 0.30
C GLY A 241 7.47 -19.84 0.90
N SER A 242 7.45 -19.59 2.22
CA SER A 242 6.44 -18.69 2.79
C SER A 242 6.71 -17.24 2.38
N SER A 243 5.69 -16.37 2.38
CA SER A 243 5.86 -14.95 2.03
C SER A 243 6.93 -14.26 2.88
N THR A 244 6.97 -14.53 4.19
CA THR A 244 7.97 -13.96 5.10
C THR A 244 9.38 -14.45 4.77
N GLN A 245 9.56 -15.74 4.51
CA GLN A 245 10.87 -16.30 4.10
C GLN A 245 11.31 -15.73 2.75
N ALA A 246 10.36 -15.60 1.82
CA ALA A 246 10.58 -15.04 0.50
C ALA A 246 11.06 -13.59 0.57
N ILE A 247 10.43 -12.75 1.40
CA ILE A 247 10.85 -11.34 1.61
C ILE A 247 12.19 -11.28 2.35
N ALA A 248 12.43 -12.17 3.31
CA ALA A 248 13.70 -12.23 4.03
C ALA A 248 14.90 -12.48 3.09
N SER A 249 14.71 -13.20 1.98
CA SER A 249 15.77 -13.40 0.96
C SER A 249 16.27 -12.07 0.35
N TRP A 250 15.44 -11.03 0.33
CA TRP A 250 15.83 -9.70 -0.17
C TRP A 250 16.74 -8.93 0.81
N SER A 251 16.94 -9.46 2.01
CA SER A 251 17.79 -8.86 3.04
C SER A 251 19.21 -9.44 3.06
N GLU A 252 19.50 -10.41 2.19
CA GLU A 252 20.82 -11.00 2.05
C GLU A 252 21.84 -9.95 1.57
N PRO A 253 23.11 -9.98 2.02
CA PRO A 253 24.10 -8.97 1.64
C PRO A 253 24.34 -8.85 0.13
N ASP A 254 24.16 -9.93 -0.61
CA ASP A 254 24.29 -10.03 -2.07
C ASP A 254 22.93 -9.93 -2.79
N ALA A 255 21.87 -9.50 -2.10
CA ALA A 255 20.55 -9.33 -2.71
C ALA A 255 20.62 -8.31 -3.87
N PRO A 256 20.15 -8.67 -5.07
CA PRO A 256 20.30 -7.83 -6.26
C PRO A 256 19.47 -6.55 -6.16
N LEU A 257 19.87 -5.49 -6.88
CA LEU A 257 19.15 -4.20 -6.95
C LEU A 257 17.64 -4.32 -7.14
N GLN A 258 17.21 -5.26 -7.99
CA GLN A 258 15.78 -5.52 -8.26
C GLN A 258 14.94 -5.91 -7.03
N SER A 259 15.57 -6.36 -5.93
CA SER A 259 14.89 -6.68 -4.66
C SER A 259 14.57 -5.44 -3.82
N ARG A 260 15.26 -4.32 -4.09
CA ARG A 260 15.30 -3.11 -3.26
C ARG A 260 14.96 -1.83 -4.02
N LEU A 261 15.01 -1.84 -5.35
CA LEU A 261 14.64 -0.71 -6.20
C LEU A 261 13.23 -0.20 -5.86
N PHE A 262 13.12 1.09 -5.58
CA PHE A 262 11.91 1.79 -5.12
C PHE A 262 11.31 1.29 -3.79
N ALA A 263 12.08 0.54 -2.98
CA ALA A 263 11.61 0.10 -1.66
C ALA A 263 11.75 1.21 -0.59
N PRO A 264 10.92 1.16 0.47
CA PRO A 264 11.06 2.06 1.62
C PRO A 264 12.30 1.75 2.49
N TRP A 265 12.99 0.63 2.24
CA TRP A 265 14.30 0.33 2.80
C TRP A 265 15.40 0.63 1.78
N ALA A 266 16.37 1.44 2.14
CA ALA A 266 17.42 1.85 1.21
C ALA A 266 18.43 0.72 0.94
N THR A 267 18.75 -0.09 1.95
CA THR A 267 19.77 -1.16 1.88
C THR A 267 19.20 -2.54 2.22
N ALA A 268 19.92 -3.61 1.85
CA ALA A 268 19.59 -4.97 2.32
C ALA A 268 19.73 -5.08 3.84
N SER A 269 20.73 -4.41 4.45
CA SER A 269 20.90 -4.35 5.90
C SER A 269 19.72 -3.67 6.61
N ASP A 270 19.07 -2.70 5.96
CA ASP A 270 17.88 -2.07 6.51
C ASP A 270 16.74 -3.07 6.64
N LEU A 271 16.48 -3.82 5.57
CA LEU A 271 15.48 -4.88 5.57
C LEU A 271 15.85 -6.00 6.55
N ALA A 272 17.12 -6.39 6.62
CA ALA A 272 17.59 -7.44 7.53
C ALA A 272 17.32 -7.06 8.99
N SER A 273 17.51 -5.78 9.34
CA SER A 273 17.22 -5.26 10.67
C SER A 273 15.73 -5.37 11.01
N ASP A 274 14.83 -5.05 10.07
CA ASP A 274 13.39 -5.13 10.31
C ASP A 274 12.92 -6.60 10.38
N VAL A 275 13.40 -7.46 9.48
CA VAL A 275 13.14 -8.92 9.50
C VAL A 275 13.58 -9.53 10.83
N ALA A 276 14.79 -9.22 11.30
CA ALA A 276 15.33 -9.73 12.56
C ALA A 276 14.53 -9.25 13.78
N SER A 277 13.86 -8.10 13.69
CA SER A 277 13.00 -7.58 14.75
C SER A 277 11.60 -8.24 14.81
N GLY A 278 11.29 -9.13 13.86
CA GLY A 278 10.01 -9.85 13.82
C GLY A 278 8.79 -8.96 13.59
N ARG A 279 8.99 -7.77 13.01
CA ARG A 279 7.90 -6.83 12.70
C ARG A 279 7.03 -7.33 11.56
N ASP A 280 5.82 -6.78 11.48
CA ASP A 280 4.98 -6.97 10.31
C ASP A 280 5.72 -6.52 9.03
N PRO A 281 5.76 -7.36 7.97
CA PRO A 281 6.30 -6.97 6.67
C PRO A 281 5.78 -5.64 6.12
N ALA A 282 4.54 -5.26 6.45
CA ALA A 282 3.95 -3.99 6.05
C ALA A 282 4.68 -2.75 6.63
N LEU A 283 5.49 -2.94 7.68
CA LEU A 283 6.23 -1.90 8.40
C LEU A 283 7.73 -1.87 8.06
N TYR A 284 8.19 -2.71 7.12
CA TYR A 284 9.59 -2.73 6.70
C TYR A 284 10.00 -1.39 6.07
N GLY A 285 11.14 -0.85 6.51
CA GLY A 285 11.64 0.48 6.15
C GLY A 285 11.24 1.60 7.11
N ALA A 286 10.24 1.40 7.99
CA ALA A 286 9.73 2.47 8.87
C ALA A 286 10.74 2.99 9.91
N ARG A 287 11.71 2.15 10.31
CA ARG A 287 12.74 2.48 11.32
C ARG A 287 14.13 2.00 10.90
N SER A 288 14.43 2.09 9.61
CA SER A 288 15.66 1.55 9.06
C SER A 288 16.95 2.23 9.61
N PRO A 289 18.05 1.49 9.79
CA PRO A 289 19.37 2.04 10.09
C PRO A 289 19.79 3.24 9.23
N THR A 290 19.47 3.26 7.94
CA THR A 290 19.75 4.39 7.04
C THR A 290 19.10 5.69 7.52
N LEU A 291 17.88 5.65 8.08
CA LEU A 291 17.21 6.85 8.60
C LEU A 291 18.00 7.54 9.72
N ARG A 292 18.67 6.77 10.58
CA ARG A 292 19.55 7.32 11.63
C ARG A 292 20.71 8.10 11.02
N ARG A 293 21.26 7.64 9.90
CA ARG A 293 22.33 8.35 9.17
C ARG A 293 21.80 9.65 8.53
N LEU A 294 20.54 9.65 8.10
CA LEU A 294 19.85 10.86 7.60
C LEU A 294 19.50 11.84 8.72
N GLY A 295 19.65 11.46 9.99
CA GLY A 295 19.38 12.30 11.16
C GLY A 295 17.98 12.10 11.75
N VAL A 296 17.24 11.08 11.29
CA VAL A 296 15.95 10.67 11.85
C VAL A 296 16.21 9.62 12.94
N GLY A 297 16.00 9.99 14.20
CA GLY A 297 16.27 9.14 15.36
C GLY A 297 15.37 7.89 15.45
N SER A 298 15.79 6.91 16.26
CA SER A 298 15.12 5.60 16.41
C SER A 298 14.13 5.51 17.58
N ASP A 299 13.81 6.62 18.24
CA ASP A 299 13.03 6.54 19.46
C ASP A 299 11.54 6.40 19.14
N THR A 300 10.88 5.54 19.91
CA THR A 300 9.43 5.36 19.93
C THR A 300 8.77 6.72 20.13
N GLU A 301 7.73 6.99 19.35
CA GLU A 301 6.85 8.15 19.55
C GLU A 301 5.69 7.67 20.42
N PRO A 302 5.72 7.76 21.76
CA PRO A 302 4.66 7.18 22.60
C PRO A 302 3.36 8.00 22.60
N ILE A 303 3.29 9.11 21.86
CA ILE A 303 2.19 10.06 21.88
C ILE A 303 1.83 10.42 20.44
N ASP A 304 0.54 10.42 20.14
CA ASP A 304 -0.04 10.93 18.88
C ASP A 304 0.11 12.46 18.77
N ASP A 305 1.33 12.94 18.48
CA ASP A 305 1.70 14.35 18.38
C ASP A 305 2.06 14.76 16.92
N PRO A 306 1.18 15.55 16.25
CA PRO A 306 1.44 16.07 14.91
C PRO A 306 2.74 16.88 14.78
N GLU A 307 3.16 17.63 15.81
CA GLU A 307 4.38 18.44 15.74
C GLU A 307 5.63 17.57 15.76
N GLN A 308 5.59 16.44 16.47
CA GLN A 308 6.67 15.46 16.45
C GLN A 308 6.83 14.85 15.06
N ALA A 309 5.73 14.44 14.41
CA ALA A 309 5.75 13.97 13.04
C ALA A 309 6.35 15.02 12.08
N ARG A 310 5.92 16.28 12.17
CA ARG A 310 6.49 17.39 11.38
C ARG A 310 7.98 17.62 11.67
N ALA A 311 8.42 17.48 12.91
CA ALA A 311 9.83 17.60 13.27
C ALA A 311 10.69 16.50 12.65
N LEU A 312 10.24 15.25 12.70
CA LEU A 312 10.93 14.12 12.06
C LEU A 312 11.01 14.28 10.54
N MET A 313 9.93 14.77 9.93
CA MET A 313 9.92 15.09 8.50
C MET A 313 10.94 16.16 8.13
N ARG A 314 11.05 17.25 8.91
CA ARG A 314 12.09 18.27 8.70
C ARG A 314 13.51 17.70 8.80
N LEU A 315 13.73 16.77 9.73
CA LEU A 315 15.02 16.07 9.86
C LEU A 315 15.30 15.18 8.65
N LEU A 316 14.30 14.43 8.19
CA LEU A 316 14.42 13.60 6.99
C LEU A 316 14.74 14.48 5.77
N ASP A 317 13.96 15.53 5.52
CA ASP A 317 14.12 16.40 4.36
C ASP A 317 15.51 17.05 4.33
N ALA A 318 16.01 17.49 5.50
CA ALA A 318 17.38 17.99 5.61
C ALA A 318 18.45 16.90 5.33
N GLY A 319 18.21 15.66 5.79
CA GLY A 319 19.09 14.52 5.51
C GLY A 319 19.13 14.14 4.04
N LEU A 320 17.95 14.05 3.42
CA LEU A 320 17.77 13.75 2.01
C LEU A 320 18.37 14.83 1.10
N ALA A 321 18.26 16.11 1.46
CA ALA A 321 18.90 17.20 0.73
C ALA A 321 20.43 17.05 0.71
N ARG A 322 21.05 16.78 1.88
CA ARG A 322 22.50 16.52 1.95
C ARG A 322 22.91 15.30 1.15
N TRP A 323 22.12 14.23 1.19
CA TRP A 323 22.40 13.01 0.44
C TRP A 323 22.30 13.26 -1.07
N ARG A 324 21.30 14.02 -1.54
CA ARG A 324 21.18 14.45 -2.93
C ARG A 324 22.40 15.26 -3.39
N GLU A 325 22.82 16.26 -2.61
CA GLU A 325 23.99 17.08 -2.93
C GLU A 325 25.27 16.25 -3.04
N GLN A 326 25.46 15.28 -2.14
CA GLN A 326 26.59 14.35 -2.20
C GLN A 326 26.55 13.49 -3.46
N LEU A 327 25.37 12.99 -3.85
CA LEU A 327 25.22 12.19 -5.06
C LEU A 327 25.49 13.00 -6.32
N LEU A 328 24.95 14.21 -6.42
CA LEU A 328 25.21 15.12 -7.55
C LEU A 328 26.70 15.45 -7.69
N ALA A 329 27.44 15.52 -6.58
CA ALA A 329 28.88 15.78 -6.62
C ALA A 329 29.72 14.55 -7.05
N LEU A 330 29.18 13.34 -6.92
CA LEU A 330 29.88 12.08 -7.21
C LEU A 330 29.48 11.46 -8.55
N ALA A 331 28.26 11.74 -9.02
CA ALA A 331 27.68 11.16 -10.23
C ALA A 331 28.16 11.83 -11.51
N ASP A 332 28.25 11.06 -12.58
CA ASP A 332 28.40 11.57 -13.94
C ASP A 332 27.08 12.18 -14.47
N GLU A 333 27.08 12.69 -15.70
CA GLU A 333 25.90 13.36 -16.29
C GLU A 333 24.68 12.43 -16.38
N ASP A 334 24.88 11.16 -16.74
CA ASP A 334 23.81 10.16 -16.84
C ASP A 334 23.21 9.83 -15.46
N GLY A 335 24.06 9.64 -14.45
CA GLY A 335 23.64 9.42 -13.07
C GLY A 335 22.87 10.61 -12.49
N GLN A 336 23.31 11.84 -12.77
CA GLN A 336 22.60 13.06 -12.38
C GLN A 336 21.23 13.15 -13.07
N ALA A 337 21.15 12.83 -14.37
CA ALA A 337 19.89 12.79 -15.10
C ALA A 337 18.91 11.78 -14.48
N LEU A 338 19.36 10.56 -14.18
CA LEU A 338 18.53 9.54 -13.52
C LEU A 338 18.01 9.99 -12.15
N LEU A 339 18.85 10.66 -11.35
CA LEU A 339 18.47 11.16 -10.03
C LEU A 339 17.29 12.14 -10.12
N GLU A 340 17.32 13.05 -11.10
CA GLU A 340 16.29 14.06 -11.31
C GLU A 340 15.06 13.51 -12.03
N ASP A 341 15.24 12.77 -13.14
CA ASP A 341 14.16 12.29 -13.99
C ASP A 341 13.26 11.27 -13.28
N LEU A 342 13.87 10.38 -12.49
CA LEU A 342 13.15 9.40 -11.67
C LEU A 342 12.80 9.95 -10.28
N GLN A 343 13.22 11.18 -9.98
CA GLN A 343 13.00 11.84 -8.70
C GLN A 343 13.34 10.94 -7.50
N LEU A 344 14.48 10.22 -7.55
CA LEU A 344 14.74 9.07 -6.66
C LEU A 344 14.66 9.42 -5.18
N ILE A 345 15.12 10.61 -4.80
CA ILE A 345 15.07 11.13 -3.44
C ILE A 345 13.61 11.38 -3.00
N HIS A 346 12.81 11.99 -3.88
CA HIS A 346 11.39 12.23 -3.62
C HIS A 346 10.64 10.90 -3.52
N ARG A 347 10.94 9.96 -4.42
CA ARG A 347 10.36 8.61 -4.39
C ARG A 347 10.63 7.90 -3.07
N PHE A 348 11.87 7.86 -2.63
CA PHE A 348 12.22 7.25 -1.35
C PHE A 348 11.53 7.94 -0.17
N ARG A 349 11.48 9.28 -0.17
CA ARG A 349 10.74 10.05 0.85
C ARG A 349 9.28 9.63 0.91
N GLN A 350 8.61 9.53 -0.23
CA GLN A 350 7.20 9.19 -0.32
C GLN A 350 6.91 7.78 0.21
N GLU A 351 7.70 6.78 -0.22
CA GLU A 351 7.60 5.41 0.26
C GLU A 351 7.80 5.33 1.78
N TRP A 352 8.78 6.07 2.30
CA TRP A 352 9.00 6.16 3.74
C TRP A 352 7.80 6.78 4.47
N LEU A 353 7.24 7.88 3.98
CA LEU A 353 6.07 8.52 4.60
C LEU A 353 4.85 7.61 4.62
N VAL A 354 4.62 6.84 3.55
CA VAL A 354 3.54 5.84 3.48
C VAL A 354 3.75 4.75 4.55
N THR A 355 4.96 4.20 4.65
CA THR A 355 5.26 3.19 5.69
C THR A 355 5.18 3.78 7.11
N ARG A 356 5.56 5.06 7.31
CA ARG A 356 5.40 5.74 8.62
C ARG A 356 3.95 6.01 8.98
N ALA A 357 3.11 6.34 8.02
CA ALA A 357 1.67 6.47 8.23
C ALA A 357 1.07 5.14 8.70
N ARG A 358 1.44 4.04 8.05
CA ARG A 358 1.01 2.69 8.48
C ARG A 358 1.48 2.36 9.90
N LEU A 359 2.76 2.61 10.22
CA LEU A 359 3.27 2.44 11.59
C LEU A 359 2.50 3.28 12.60
N ALA A 360 2.18 4.54 12.27
CA ALA A 360 1.40 5.39 13.15
C ALA A 360 -0.02 4.86 13.39
N LEU A 361 -0.68 4.28 12.39
CA LEU A 361 -2.00 3.65 12.56
C LEU A 361 -1.94 2.35 13.37
N ASP A 362 -0.91 1.53 13.18
CA ASP A 362 -0.62 0.33 13.97
C ASP A 362 -0.41 0.68 15.46
N GLU A 363 0.22 1.82 15.74
CA GLU A 363 0.44 2.35 17.09
C GLU A 363 -0.73 3.21 17.63
N ASP A 364 -1.86 3.26 16.93
CA ASP A 364 -3.06 4.07 17.24
C ASP A 364 -2.78 5.59 17.38
N HIS A 365 -1.94 6.12 16.49
CA HIS A 365 -1.58 7.53 16.36
C HIS A 365 -2.12 8.16 15.06
N PRO A 366 -3.45 8.29 14.91
CA PRO A 366 -4.05 8.76 13.66
C PRO A 366 -3.72 10.22 13.31
N ARG A 367 -3.41 11.10 14.28
CA ARG A 367 -3.04 12.49 13.96
C ARG A 367 -1.62 12.57 13.40
N GLN A 368 -0.70 11.72 13.84
CA GLN A 368 0.61 11.56 13.20
C GLN A 368 0.48 10.96 11.80
N SER A 369 -0.32 9.90 11.64
CA SER A 369 -0.61 9.33 10.32
C SER A 369 -1.13 10.40 9.35
N LEU A 370 -1.98 11.30 9.83
CA LEU A 370 -2.52 12.39 9.00
C LEU A 370 -1.41 13.31 8.50
N VAL A 371 -0.46 13.68 9.34
CA VAL A 371 0.69 14.50 8.94
C VAL A 371 1.50 13.79 7.85
N TYR A 372 1.80 12.50 8.04
CA TYR A 372 2.59 11.74 7.07
C TYR A 372 1.87 11.58 5.73
N THR A 373 0.58 11.22 5.75
CA THR A 373 -0.23 11.05 4.51
C THR A 373 -0.46 12.37 3.78
N GLU A 374 -0.76 13.48 4.48
CA GLU A 374 -0.92 14.79 3.84
C GLU A 374 0.38 15.29 3.19
N GLN A 375 1.53 14.94 3.75
CA GLN A 375 2.83 15.36 3.22
C GLN A 375 3.41 14.43 2.16
N ALA A 376 2.95 13.18 2.12
CA ALA A 376 3.26 12.24 1.04
C ALA A 376 2.43 12.53 -0.22
N ARG A 377 1.23 13.09 -0.02
CA ARG A 377 0.28 13.42 -1.08
C ARG A 377 0.73 14.64 -1.88
N ASP A 378 0.70 14.51 -3.20
CA ASP A 378 0.74 15.66 -4.10
C ASP A 378 -0.66 16.28 -4.22
N HIS A 379 -0.72 17.60 -4.38
CA HIS A 379 -1.97 18.34 -4.53
C HIS A 379 -2.72 18.00 -5.84
N ALA A 380 -2.06 17.35 -6.79
CA ALA A 380 -2.72 16.75 -7.95
C ALA A 380 -3.82 15.76 -7.51
N GLN A 381 -4.94 15.73 -8.25
CA GLN A 381 -6.10 14.87 -7.94
C GLN A 381 -6.12 13.58 -8.77
N GLU A 382 -4.97 13.12 -9.23
CA GLU A 382 -4.85 11.93 -10.07
C GLU A 382 -3.98 10.88 -9.37
N LEU A 383 -4.33 9.61 -9.57
CA LEU A 383 -3.48 8.48 -9.19
C LEU A 383 -2.22 8.46 -10.06
N GLY A 384 -1.09 8.09 -9.46
CA GLY A 384 0.18 7.98 -10.17
C GLY A 384 1.37 7.93 -9.23
N PRO A 385 2.60 8.17 -9.74
CA PRO A 385 3.82 8.08 -8.94
C PRO A 385 3.78 8.91 -7.66
N ALA A 386 3.17 10.10 -7.69
CA ALA A 386 3.08 11.01 -6.54
C ALA A 386 1.87 10.75 -5.62
N ASN A 387 0.88 9.98 -6.08
CA ASN A 387 -0.32 9.63 -5.34
C ASN A 387 -0.65 8.15 -5.54
N GLY A 388 0.08 7.27 -4.85
CA GLY A 388 -0.14 5.84 -4.93
C GLY A 388 -1.46 5.40 -4.25
N PRO A 389 -2.02 4.25 -4.62
CA PRO A 389 -3.27 3.76 -4.05
C PRO A 389 -3.17 3.44 -2.55
N ALA A 390 -2.02 2.95 -2.07
CA ALA A 390 -1.81 2.68 -0.64
C ALA A 390 -1.87 3.96 0.21
N LEU A 391 -1.33 5.07 -0.32
CA LEU A 391 -1.43 6.38 0.33
C LEU A 391 -2.89 6.81 0.51
N LEU A 392 -3.73 6.64 -0.51
CA LEU A 392 -5.15 7.02 -0.43
C LEU A 392 -5.94 6.09 0.51
N ALA A 393 -5.62 4.80 0.56
CA ALA A 393 -6.23 3.86 1.51
C ALA A 393 -5.89 4.27 2.96
N LEU A 394 -4.61 4.49 3.27
CA LEU A 394 -4.16 4.96 4.59
C LEU A 394 -4.75 6.33 4.96
N LEU A 395 -4.86 7.25 4.00
CA LEU A 395 -5.51 8.54 4.22
C LEU A 395 -7.00 8.36 4.56
N ALA A 396 -7.71 7.47 3.86
CA ALA A 396 -9.10 7.16 4.16
C ALA A 396 -9.26 6.57 5.58
N GLU A 397 -8.42 5.61 5.96
CA GLU A 397 -8.43 5.02 7.31
C GLU A 397 -8.18 6.10 8.38
N THR A 398 -7.12 6.89 8.18
CA THR A 398 -6.74 7.97 9.07
C THR A 398 -7.88 8.95 9.28
N ARG A 399 -8.55 9.36 8.21
CA ARG A 399 -9.71 10.26 8.27
C ARG A 399 -10.90 9.62 8.99
N LEU A 400 -11.16 8.32 8.79
CA LEU A 400 -12.20 7.60 9.54
C LEU A 400 -11.89 7.53 11.04
N ARG A 401 -10.66 7.24 11.44
CA ARG A 401 -10.25 7.22 12.87
C ARG A 401 -10.39 8.60 13.51
N LEU A 402 -10.18 9.68 12.76
CA LEU A 402 -10.35 11.07 13.22
C LEU A 402 -11.81 11.58 13.14
N GLY A 403 -12.76 10.77 12.69
CA GLY A 403 -14.16 11.19 12.52
C GLY A 403 -14.43 12.11 11.32
N HIS A 404 -13.46 12.23 10.41
CA HIS A 404 -13.54 13.01 9.16
C HIS A 404 -14.09 12.14 8.01
N THR A 405 -15.31 11.60 8.18
CA THR A 405 -15.86 10.59 7.26
C THR A 405 -16.05 11.09 5.82
N ARG A 406 -16.34 12.38 5.60
CA ARG A 406 -16.50 12.94 4.25
C ARG A 406 -15.15 13.03 3.53
N GLU A 407 -14.12 13.44 4.24
CA GLU A 407 -12.77 13.52 3.73
C GLU A 407 -12.18 12.13 3.45
N ALA A 408 -12.56 11.12 4.23
CA ALA A 408 -12.25 9.72 3.91
C ALA A 408 -12.90 9.28 2.59
N LEU A 409 -14.16 9.68 2.38
CA LEU A 409 -14.92 9.39 1.17
C LEU A 409 -14.26 10.01 -0.07
N ASP A 410 -13.71 11.22 0.02
CA ASP A 410 -13.00 11.87 -1.08
C ASP A 410 -11.77 11.07 -1.53
N ALA A 411 -11.01 10.50 -0.58
CA ALA A 411 -9.85 9.65 -0.89
C ALA A 411 -10.27 8.34 -1.58
N LEU A 412 -11.36 7.71 -1.12
CA LEU A 412 -11.89 6.48 -1.71
C LEU A 412 -12.49 6.69 -3.11
N HIS A 413 -13.08 7.86 -3.39
CA HIS A 413 -13.59 8.17 -4.72
C HIS A 413 -12.49 8.21 -5.78
N LEU A 414 -11.31 8.73 -5.43
CA LEU A 414 -10.15 8.71 -6.33
C LEU A 414 -9.68 7.28 -6.60
N LEU A 415 -9.64 6.43 -5.56
CA LEU A 415 -9.31 5.00 -5.73
C LEU A 415 -10.30 4.27 -6.62
N ALA A 416 -11.60 4.49 -6.44
CA ALA A 416 -12.65 3.79 -7.16
C ALA A 416 -12.65 4.05 -8.68
N GLN A 417 -11.94 5.08 -9.17
CA GLN A 417 -11.79 5.35 -10.61
C GLN A 417 -10.91 4.29 -11.30
N GLU A 418 -9.86 3.80 -10.62
CA GLU A 418 -8.91 2.83 -11.16
C GLU A 418 -9.10 1.42 -10.55
N MET A 419 -9.75 1.34 -9.39
CA MET A 419 -10.02 0.09 -8.67
C MET A 419 -11.52 -0.09 -8.46
N PRO A 420 -12.26 -0.67 -9.42
CA PRO A 420 -13.71 -0.83 -9.33
C PRO A 420 -14.18 -1.62 -8.10
N GLU A 421 -13.35 -2.51 -7.57
CA GLU A 421 -13.62 -3.25 -6.34
C GLU A 421 -13.68 -2.36 -5.08
N VAL A 422 -13.25 -1.10 -5.13
CA VAL A 422 -13.34 -0.12 -4.03
C VAL A 422 -14.75 0.48 -3.93
N LEU A 423 -15.60 0.33 -4.96
CA LEU A 423 -16.95 0.89 -4.99
C LEU A 423 -17.78 0.55 -3.75
N GLY A 424 -17.70 -0.70 -3.28
CA GLY A 424 -18.46 -1.13 -2.11
C GLY A 424 -18.04 -0.42 -0.83
N LEU A 425 -16.73 -0.24 -0.64
CA LEU A 425 -16.18 0.51 0.48
C LEU A 425 -16.58 2.00 0.42
N THR A 426 -16.58 2.59 -0.77
CA THR A 426 -17.07 3.96 -0.99
C THR A 426 -18.54 4.10 -0.60
N GLU A 427 -19.41 3.15 -0.97
CA GLU A 427 -20.83 3.17 -0.56
C GLU A 427 -20.98 3.03 0.96
N ILE A 428 -20.24 2.13 1.62
CA ILE A 428 -20.28 1.92 3.08
C ILE A 428 -19.87 3.21 3.82
N VAL A 429 -18.77 3.84 3.42
CA VAL A 429 -18.31 5.09 4.02
C VAL A 429 -19.30 6.23 3.73
N GLY A 430 -19.93 6.23 2.56
CA GLY A 430 -21.02 7.16 2.21
C GLY A 430 -22.22 7.02 3.13
N ASP A 431 -22.68 5.79 3.39
CA ASP A 431 -23.77 5.50 4.32
C ASP A 431 -23.42 5.97 5.74
N LEU A 432 -22.19 5.70 6.20
CA LEU A 432 -21.70 6.19 7.49
C LEU A 432 -21.69 7.72 7.56
N ALA A 433 -21.26 8.40 6.50
CA ALA A 433 -21.24 9.86 6.42
C ALA A 433 -22.66 10.46 6.49
N ILE A 434 -23.64 9.79 5.86
CA ILE A 434 -25.06 10.18 5.94
C ILE A 434 -25.55 10.05 7.38
N LEU A 435 -25.33 8.90 8.03
CA LEU A 435 -25.80 8.66 9.40
C LEU A 435 -25.26 9.69 10.38
N ARG A 436 -23.94 9.93 10.36
CA ARG A 436 -23.29 10.96 11.20
C ARG A 436 -23.73 12.38 10.87
N GLY A 437 -24.22 12.61 9.65
CA GLY A 437 -24.74 13.91 9.21
C GLY A 437 -26.15 14.22 9.69
N LEU A 438 -26.98 13.21 10.00
CA LEU A 438 -28.39 13.39 10.36
C LEU A 438 -28.58 14.27 11.60
N ASP A 439 -27.69 14.17 12.58
CA ASP A 439 -27.82 14.93 13.84
C ASP A 439 -27.34 16.39 13.71
N ARG A 440 -26.68 16.74 12.60
CA ARG A 440 -26.16 18.11 12.36
C ARG A 440 -27.21 19.07 11.81
N GLN A 441 -28.49 18.68 11.74
CA GLN A 441 -29.59 19.53 11.27
C GLN A 441 -29.86 20.79 12.14
N GLY A 442 -29.11 21.04 13.21
CA GLY A 442 -29.27 22.21 14.08
C GLY A 442 -28.18 23.29 14.02
N ASP A 443 -27.07 23.07 13.30
CA ASP A 443 -25.89 23.96 13.37
C ASP A 443 -25.72 24.90 12.15
N SER A 444 -26.72 24.94 11.27
CA SER A 444 -26.80 26.00 10.28
C SER A 444 -27.20 27.29 10.99
N LYS A 445 -26.34 28.31 10.93
CA LYS A 445 -26.65 29.71 11.28
C LYS A 445 -27.72 30.35 10.36
N GLU A 446 -28.59 29.55 9.76
CA GLU A 446 -29.78 29.98 9.04
C GLU A 446 -31.01 29.74 9.93
N ASN A 447 -31.08 30.47 11.05
CA ASN A 447 -32.38 30.90 11.55
C ASN A 447 -32.70 32.23 10.83
N PRO A 448 -33.83 32.33 10.12
CA PRO A 448 -34.22 33.54 9.37
C PRO A 448 -34.44 34.77 10.26
#